data_AF-A0A927F9J7-F1
#
_entry.id   AF-A0A927F9J7-F1
#
_cell.length_a   1.000
_cell.length_b   1.000
_cell.length_c   1.000
_cell.angle_alpha   90.00
_cell.angle_beta   90.00
_cell.angle_gamma   90.00
#
_symmetry.space_group_name_H-M   'P 1'
#
loop_
_entity.id
_entity.type
_entity.pdbx_description
1 polymer ?
#
loop_
_entity_poly.entity_id
_entity_poly.type
_entity_poly.pdbx_seq_one_letter_code
_entity_poly.pdbx_strand_id
1 'polypeptide(L)'
;MLPARKSAPRPNPVKTYRSTVNAYLLASALVVTATLLGMLLEPLRPYRDALSNTLGLPPQLLWILVAPVSLSLLFALTVQLKKKLCAPAQSLSEQCALGAVAPDTAYGQLKELRIIRDFVCLTQERANNRADQISRMEEELHTARKTVERHLRKIEELEDLVHSYGRIRNELNYDLGLLRQENRNQVHRIAALERELANQQTHADVPYQAGH
;
A
#
# COMPACT_ATOMS: atom_id res chain seq x y z
N MET A 1 -40.38 -8.38 7.87
CA MET A 1 -39.76 -7.10 7.49
C MET A 1 -39.98 -6.10 8.62
N LEU A 2 -38.94 -5.78 9.39
CA LEU A 2 -39.03 -4.76 10.45
C LEU A 2 -38.47 -3.44 9.90
N PRO A 3 -39.14 -2.30 10.14
CA PRO A 3 -38.75 -1.02 9.56
C PRO A 3 -37.42 -0.53 10.16
N ALA A 4 -36.55 -0.02 9.29
CA ALA A 4 -35.27 0.57 9.67
C ALA A 4 -35.49 1.79 10.58
N ARG A 5 -35.14 1.62 11.86
CA ARG A 5 -35.15 2.70 12.85
C ARG A 5 -34.09 3.73 12.44
N LYS A 6 -34.53 4.93 12.03
CA LYS A 6 -33.63 6.07 11.77
C LYS A 6 -32.83 6.36 13.04
N SER A 7 -31.55 5.97 13.05
CA SER A 7 -30.64 6.26 14.15
C SER A 7 -30.32 7.75 14.16
N ALA A 8 -30.54 8.40 15.29
CA ALA A 8 -30.15 9.78 15.54
C ALA A 8 -28.65 10.01 15.19
N PRO A 9 -28.28 11.22 14.74
CA PRO A 9 -26.92 11.51 14.31
C PRO A 9 -25.94 11.26 15.46
N ARG A 10 -24.99 10.36 15.23
CA ARG A 10 -23.97 9.96 16.21
C ARG A 10 -23.04 11.15 16.48
N PRO A 11 -22.69 11.46 17.75
CA PRO A 11 -21.71 12.48 18.05
C PRO A 11 -20.36 12.09 17.46
N ASN A 12 -19.76 13.02 16.72
CA ASN A 12 -18.53 12.79 15.97
C ASN A 12 -17.36 12.68 16.98
N PRO A 13 -16.56 11.58 17.01
CA PRO A 13 -15.52 11.36 18.03
C PRO A 13 -14.41 12.42 18.03
N VAL A 14 -14.22 13.11 16.89
CA VAL A 14 -13.31 14.26 16.79
C VAL A 14 -13.81 15.45 17.64
N LYS A 15 -15.12 15.58 17.84
CA LYS A 15 -15.71 16.66 18.65
C LYS A 15 -15.49 16.44 20.15
N THR A 16 -15.53 15.19 20.63
CA THR A 16 -15.27 14.86 22.05
C THR A 16 -13.79 15.01 22.43
N TYR A 17 -12.86 14.66 21.55
CA TYR A 17 -11.43 14.91 21.80
C TYR A 17 -11.12 16.42 21.87
N ARG A 18 -11.71 17.21 20.96
CA ARG A 18 -11.57 18.68 21.01
C ARG A 18 -12.23 19.28 22.25
N SER A 19 -13.36 18.74 22.71
CA SER A 19 -14.04 19.28 23.90
C SER A 19 -13.28 18.98 25.20
N THR A 20 -12.63 17.81 25.32
CA THR A 20 -11.82 17.50 26.50
C THR A 20 -10.57 18.37 26.56
N VAL A 21 -9.85 18.53 25.45
CA VAL A 21 -8.69 19.45 25.38
C VAL A 21 -9.10 20.88 25.73
N ASN A 22 -10.24 21.36 25.20
CA ASN A 22 -10.75 22.69 25.52
C ASN A 22 -11.17 22.83 27.00
N ALA A 23 -11.76 21.80 27.61
CA ALA A 23 -12.11 21.82 29.03
C ALA A 23 -10.88 21.91 29.95
N TYR A 24 -9.79 21.21 29.61
CA TYR A 24 -8.55 21.30 30.38
C TYR A 24 -7.81 22.63 30.17
N LEU A 25 -7.84 23.20 28.96
CA LEU A 25 -7.33 24.56 28.71
C LEU A 25 -8.12 25.62 29.47
N LEU A 26 -9.44 25.46 29.56
CA LEU A 26 -10.29 26.33 30.37
C LEU A 26 -9.99 26.18 31.86
N ALA A 27 -9.77 24.95 32.35
CA ALA A 27 -9.42 24.71 33.74
C ALA A 27 -8.04 25.30 34.10
N SER A 28 -7.03 25.18 33.23
CA SER A 28 -5.73 25.81 33.47
C SER A 28 -5.81 27.34 33.41
N ALA A 29 -6.57 27.89 32.46
CA ALA A 29 -6.84 29.32 32.40
C ALA A 29 -7.55 29.81 33.67
N LEU A 30 -8.53 29.07 34.20
CA LEU A 30 -9.23 29.40 35.44
C LEU A 30 -8.33 29.37 36.68
N VAL A 31 -7.39 28.41 36.77
CA VAL A 31 -6.43 28.35 37.88
C VAL A 31 -5.47 29.55 37.82
N VAL A 32 -4.99 29.92 36.63
CA VAL A 32 -4.12 31.08 36.44
C VAL A 32 -4.86 32.39 36.73
N THR A 33 -6.11 32.53 36.27
CA THR A 33 -6.90 33.74 36.55
C THR A 33 -7.32 33.84 38.00
N ALA A 34 -7.68 32.73 38.66
CA ALA A 34 -8.03 32.73 40.09
C ALA A 34 -6.83 33.07 40.98
N THR A 35 -5.63 32.59 40.65
CA THR A 35 -4.40 32.92 41.38
C THR A 35 -3.99 34.39 41.17
N LEU A 36 -4.15 34.93 39.97
CA LEU A 36 -3.91 36.36 39.67
C LEU A 36 -4.96 37.27 40.34
N LEU A 37 -6.26 36.95 40.26
CA LEU A 37 -7.33 37.71 40.93
C LEU A 37 -7.20 37.67 42.44
N GLY A 38 -6.84 36.51 43.01
CA GLY A 38 -6.57 36.34 44.44
C GLY A 38 -5.45 37.24 44.95
N MET A 39 -4.58 37.74 44.06
CA MET A 39 -3.50 38.68 44.32
C MET A 39 -3.78 40.15 43.94
N LEU A 40 -4.83 40.43 43.17
CA LEU A 40 -5.19 41.79 42.73
C LEU A 40 -6.40 42.37 43.48
N LEU A 41 -7.26 41.52 44.04
CA LEU A 41 -8.48 41.96 44.73
C LEU A 41 -8.18 42.55 46.12
N GLU A 42 -8.56 43.81 46.32
CA GLU A 42 -8.55 44.54 47.60
C GLU A 42 -9.31 43.87 48.77
N PRO A 43 -10.48 43.22 48.59
CA PRO A 43 -11.20 42.61 49.71
C PRO A 43 -10.50 41.37 50.31
N LEU A 44 -9.49 40.81 49.63
CA LEU A 44 -8.68 39.70 50.13
C LEU A 44 -7.40 40.15 50.87
N ARG A 45 -7.16 41.47 50.94
CA ARG A 45 -6.04 42.08 51.67
C ARG A 45 -5.90 41.62 53.13
N PRO A 46 -6.96 41.52 53.97
CA PRO A 46 -6.80 41.09 55.35
C PRO A 46 -6.27 39.65 55.49
N TYR A 47 -6.59 38.77 54.54
CA TYR A 47 -6.07 37.40 54.51
C TYR A 47 -4.60 37.34 54.06
N ARG A 48 -4.19 38.24 53.15
CA ARG A 48 -2.78 38.37 52.76
C ARG A 48 -1.94 38.92 53.89
N ASP A 49 -2.45 39.93 54.59
CA ASP A 49 -1.75 40.54 55.72
C ASP A 49 -1.63 39.53 56.88
N ALA A 50 -2.66 38.73 57.15
CA ALA A 50 -2.61 37.63 58.11
C ALA A 50 -1.58 36.55 57.72
N LEU A 51 -1.52 36.13 56.45
CA LEU A 51 -0.51 35.19 55.94
C LEU A 51 0.91 35.78 55.95
N SER A 52 1.05 37.07 55.65
CA SER A 52 2.34 37.77 55.70
C SER A 52 2.89 37.84 57.13
N ASN A 53 1.99 38.08 58.10
CA ASN A 53 2.33 38.16 59.52
C ASN A 53 2.68 36.79 60.10
N THR A 54 2.04 35.70 59.67
CA THR A 54 2.39 34.35 60.12
C THR A 54 3.70 33.85 59.51
N LEU A 55 4.03 34.29 58.30
CA LEU A 55 5.25 33.91 57.58
C LEU A 55 6.44 34.87 57.83
N GLY A 56 6.22 36.00 58.50
CA GLY A 56 7.25 37.00 58.79
C GLY A 56 7.83 37.69 57.55
N LEU A 57 7.11 37.65 56.42
CA LEU A 57 7.55 38.20 55.14
C LEU A 57 6.76 39.47 54.82
N PRO A 58 7.39 40.50 54.23
CA PRO A 58 6.63 41.67 53.78
C PRO A 58 5.63 41.25 52.69
N PRO A 59 4.40 41.78 52.70
CA PRO A 59 3.30 41.32 51.85
C PRO A 59 3.59 41.46 50.35
N GLN A 60 4.54 42.32 49.98
CA GLN A 60 5.03 42.51 48.61
C GLN A 60 5.82 41.29 48.09
N LEU A 61 6.43 40.49 48.97
CA LEU A 61 7.23 39.31 48.61
C LEU A 61 6.42 37.99 48.63
N LEU A 62 5.14 38.01 49.01
CA LEU A 62 4.27 36.82 48.99
C LEU A 62 4.15 36.19 47.58
N TRP A 63 4.33 36.99 46.52
CA TRP A 63 4.41 36.51 45.14
C TRP A 63 5.52 35.48 44.92
N ILE A 64 6.62 35.57 45.67
CA ILE A 64 7.74 34.62 45.60
C ILE A 64 7.32 33.23 46.10
N LEU A 65 6.31 33.14 46.97
CA LEU A 65 5.78 31.87 47.44
C LEU A 65 4.63 31.34 46.57
N VAL A 66 3.79 32.24 46.06
CA VAL A 66 2.61 31.87 45.25
C VAL A 66 2.96 31.56 43.80
N ALA A 67 4.01 32.16 43.24
CA ALA A 67 4.54 31.80 41.91
C ALA A 67 5.02 30.34 41.83
N PRO A 68 5.86 29.81 42.73
CA PRO A 68 6.27 28.41 42.70
C PRO A 68 5.14 27.44 43.05
N VAL A 69 4.17 27.83 43.90
CA VAL A 69 3.00 26.99 44.17
C VAL A 69 2.07 26.90 42.95
N SER A 70 1.82 28.01 42.25
CA SER A 70 1.03 28.00 41.02
C SER A 70 1.75 27.30 39.87
N LEU A 71 3.06 27.49 39.72
CA LEU A 71 3.89 26.76 38.75
C LEU A 71 3.94 25.26 39.04
N SER A 72 4.05 24.85 40.30
CA SER A 72 4.03 23.43 40.66
C SER A 72 2.65 22.81 40.45
N LEU A 73 1.55 23.55 40.65
CA LEU A 73 0.20 23.12 40.31
C LEU A 73 0.00 22.97 38.80
N LEU A 74 0.48 23.93 38.01
CA LEU A 74 0.50 23.88 36.54
C LEU A 74 1.36 22.70 36.05
N PHE A 75 2.53 22.49 36.64
CA PHE A 75 3.40 21.38 36.31
C PHE A 75 2.76 20.04 36.66
N ALA A 76 2.15 19.90 37.84
CA ALA A 76 1.40 18.70 38.22
C ALA A 76 0.23 18.44 37.27
N LEU A 77 -0.52 19.47 36.86
CA LEU A 77 -1.60 19.37 35.88
C LEU A 77 -1.08 18.93 34.51
N THR A 78 0.03 19.50 34.02
CA THR A 78 0.63 19.09 32.73
C THR A 78 1.21 17.69 32.77
N VAL A 79 1.80 17.26 33.89
CA VAL A 79 2.27 15.88 34.10
C VAL A 79 1.08 14.91 34.16
N GLN A 80 -0.02 15.26 34.83
CA GLN A 80 -1.23 14.45 34.79
C GLN A 80 -1.85 14.40 33.39
N LEU A 81 -1.82 15.51 32.65
CA LEU A 81 -2.28 15.56 31.26
C LEU A 81 -1.42 14.65 30.37
N LYS A 82 -0.10 14.78 30.47
CA LYS A 82 0.86 13.94 29.75
C LYS A 82 0.74 12.47 30.17
N LYS A 83 0.52 12.16 31.44
CA LYS A 83 0.24 10.78 31.88
C LYS A 83 -1.09 10.26 31.35
N LYS A 84 -2.15 11.06 31.28
CA LYS A 84 -3.43 10.60 30.70
C LYS A 84 -3.43 10.55 29.16
N LEU A 85 -2.62 11.38 28.50
CA LEU A 85 -2.51 11.44 27.03
C LEU A 85 -1.41 10.51 26.48
N CYS A 86 -0.34 10.27 27.24
CA CYS A 86 0.83 9.47 26.87
C CYS A 86 1.03 8.22 27.75
N ALA A 87 0.11 7.90 28.68
CA ALA A 87 0.08 6.54 29.21
C ALA A 87 -0.06 5.61 28.00
N PRO A 88 0.81 4.61 27.86
CA PRO A 88 0.60 3.60 26.84
C PRO A 88 -0.79 3.02 27.07
N ALA A 89 -1.52 2.73 26.00
CA ALA A 89 -2.83 2.08 26.04
C ALA A 89 -2.80 0.67 26.68
N GLN A 90 -1.72 0.32 27.38
CA GLN A 90 -1.44 -0.96 28.03
C GLN A 90 -2.45 -1.27 29.14
N SER A 91 -2.97 -0.30 29.90
CA SER A 91 -3.98 -0.61 30.92
C SER A 91 -5.37 -0.91 30.35
N LEU A 92 -5.69 -0.46 29.13
CA LEU A 92 -6.99 -0.72 28.49
C LEU A 92 -6.91 -1.91 27.52
N SER A 93 -5.78 -2.11 26.84
CA SER A 93 -5.59 -3.29 25.98
C SER A 93 -5.47 -4.57 26.79
N GLU A 94 -4.78 -4.56 27.94
CA GLU A 94 -4.67 -5.74 28.82
C GLU A 94 -6.01 -6.06 29.52
N GLN A 95 -6.75 -5.04 29.96
CA GLN A 95 -8.08 -5.24 30.55
C GLN A 95 -9.13 -5.67 29.51
N CYS A 96 -8.99 -5.25 28.25
CA CYS A 96 -9.82 -5.75 27.14
C CYS A 96 -9.45 -7.17 26.72
N ALA A 97 -8.18 -7.57 26.81
CA ALA A 97 -7.71 -8.93 26.53
C ALA A 97 -8.13 -9.94 27.61
N LEU A 98 -8.25 -9.50 28.87
CA LEU A 98 -8.59 -10.35 30.02
C LEU A 98 -10.09 -10.38 30.36
N GLY A 99 -10.95 -9.67 29.64
CA GLY A 99 -12.41 -9.70 29.84
C GLY A 99 -12.92 -9.14 31.18
N ALA A 100 -12.05 -8.63 32.05
CA ALA A 100 -12.36 -8.19 33.40
C ALA A 100 -12.45 -6.67 33.48
N VAL A 101 -13.52 -6.07 32.97
CA VAL A 101 -13.91 -4.70 33.34
C VAL A 101 -14.93 -4.80 34.46
N ALA A 102 -14.50 -4.54 35.70
CA ALA A 102 -15.35 -4.52 36.88
C ALA A 102 -16.48 -3.48 36.75
N PRO A 103 -17.70 -3.76 37.25
CA PRO A 103 -18.91 -3.02 36.91
C PRO A 103 -19.13 -1.66 37.64
N ASP A 104 -18.21 -1.19 38.47
CA ASP A 104 -18.57 -0.22 39.53
C ASP A 104 -18.29 1.27 39.25
N THR A 105 -18.22 1.72 38.00
CA THR A 105 -18.19 3.18 37.71
C THR A 105 -19.16 3.58 36.60
N ALA A 106 -20.17 4.36 36.97
CA ALA A 106 -21.11 5.12 36.13
C ALA A 106 -21.55 4.42 34.82
N TYR A 107 -22.71 3.76 34.90
CA TYR A 107 -23.40 2.97 33.87
C TYR A 107 -23.46 3.57 32.43
N GLY A 108 -23.29 4.90 32.27
CA GLY A 108 -23.22 5.57 30.97
C GLY A 108 -21.86 5.45 30.26
N GLN A 109 -20.76 5.67 30.98
CA GLN A 109 -19.40 5.70 30.39
C GLN A 109 -18.90 4.30 30.00
N LEU A 110 -19.25 3.27 30.78
CA LEU A 110 -18.93 1.87 30.47
C LEU A 110 -19.64 1.36 29.20
N LYS A 111 -20.86 1.85 28.92
CA LYS A 111 -21.61 1.49 27.71
C LYS A 111 -20.94 2.06 26.46
N GLU A 112 -20.48 3.30 26.52
CA GLU A 112 -19.77 3.95 25.41
C GLU A 112 -18.42 3.28 25.13
N LEU A 113 -17.67 2.94 26.18
CA LEU A 113 -16.39 2.21 26.05
C LEU A 113 -16.59 0.83 25.41
N ARG A 114 -17.66 0.10 25.75
CA ARG A 114 -17.99 -1.18 25.13
C ARG A 114 -18.30 -1.03 23.63
N ILE A 115 -19.10 -0.04 23.26
CA ILE A 115 -19.46 0.23 21.85
C ILE A 115 -18.22 0.60 21.03
N ILE A 116 -17.32 1.43 21.59
CA ILE A 116 -16.07 1.80 20.94
C ILE A 116 -15.18 0.57 20.75
N ARG A 117 -15.04 -0.28 21.78
CA ARG A 117 -14.27 -1.52 21.69
C ARG A 117 -14.82 -2.44 20.61
N ASP A 118 -16.12 -2.72 20.63
CA ASP A 118 -16.74 -3.61 19.65
C ASP A 118 -16.59 -3.05 18.22
N PHE A 119 -16.66 -1.72 18.06
CA PHE A 119 -16.36 -1.06 16.79
C PHE A 119 -14.90 -1.24 16.36
N VAL A 120 -13.93 -1.07 17.26
CA VAL A 120 -12.50 -1.26 16.99
C VAL A 120 -12.18 -2.71 16.63
N CYS A 121 -12.77 -3.68 17.33
CA CYS A 121 -12.63 -5.10 16.99
C CYS A 121 -13.17 -5.37 15.59
N LEU A 122 -14.37 -4.88 15.25
CA LEU A 122 -14.96 -5.04 13.93
C LEU A 122 -14.16 -4.36 12.82
N THR A 123 -13.57 -3.18 13.09
CA THR A 123 -12.72 -2.51 12.09
C THR A 123 -11.38 -3.22 11.93
N GLN A 124 -10.81 -3.77 13.01
CA GLN A 124 -9.59 -4.57 12.95
C GLN A 124 -9.82 -5.87 12.17
N GLU A 125 -10.92 -6.58 12.41
CA GLU A 125 -11.28 -7.78 11.64
C GLU A 125 -11.43 -7.46 10.15
N ARG A 126 -12.08 -6.34 9.80
CA ARG A 126 -12.18 -5.89 8.40
C ARG A 126 -10.82 -5.53 7.81
N ALA A 127 -9.93 -4.92 8.59
CA ALA A 127 -8.58 -4.59 8.14
C ALA A 127 -7.77 -5.87 7.89
N ASN A 128 -7.84 -6.84 8.79
CA ASN A 128 -7.19 -8.15 8.63
C ASN A 128 -7.73 -8.89 7.40
N ASN A 129 -9.06 -8.95 7.22
CA ASN A 129 -9.67 -9.58 6.04
C ASN A 129 -9.23 -8.91 4.73
N ARG A 130 -9.08 -7.58 4.73
CA ARG A 130 -8.55 -6.85 3.55
C ARG A 130 -7.07 -7.13 3.33
N ALA A 131 -6.27 -7.23 4.38
CA ALA A 131 -4.86 -7.58 4.27
C ALA A 131 -4.68 -9.00 3.68
N ASP A 132 -5.51 -9.96 4.11
CA ASP A 132 -5.53 -11.31 3.56
C ASP A 132 -5.94 -11.31 2.07
N GLN A 133 -6.95 -10.53 1.70
CA GLN A 133 -7.35 -10.37 0.30
C GLN A 133 -6.25 -9.76 -0.56
N ILE A 134 -5.57 -8.73 -0.06
CA ILE A 134 -4.44 -8.10 -0.76
C ILE A 134 -3.32 -9.12 -0.96
N SER A 135 -2.97 -9.89 0.08
CA SER A 135 -1.92 -10.91 0.00
C SER A 135 -2.24 -11.97 -1.06
N ARG A 136 -3.49 -12.44 -1.15
CA ARG A 136 -3.92 -13.38 -2.20
C ARG A 136 -3.84 -12.77 -3.60
N MET A 137 -4.27 -11.51 -3.77
CA MET A 137 -4.17 -10.83 -5.05
C MET A 137 -2.71 -10.61 -5.48
N GLU A 138 -1.81 -10.34 -4.53
CA GLU A 138 -0.37 -10.23 -4.79
C GLU A 138 0.23 -11.56 -5.26
N GLU A 139 -0.17 -12.68 -4.65
CA GLU A 139 0.22 -14.02 -5.10
C GLU A 139 -0.32 -14.35 -6.50
N GLU A 140 -1.59 -14.05 -6.78
CA GLU A 140 -2.20 -14.19 -8.10
C GLU A 140 -1.46 -13.34 -9.16
N LEU A 141 -1.10 -12.11 -8.83
CA LEU A 141 -0.35 -11.23 -9.73
C LEU A 141 1.06 -11.79 -9.98
N HIS A 142 1.73 -12.30 -8.95
CA HIS A 142 3.04 -12.92 -9.09
C HIS A 142 3.00 -14.17 -9.96
N THR A 143 1.98 -15.03 -9.80
CA THR A 143 1.80 -16.21 -10.65
C THR A 143 1.48 -15.82 -12.09
N ALA A 144 0.64 -14.81 -12.31
CA ALA A 144 0.34 -14.28 -13.65
C ALA A 144 1.58 -13.69 -14.34
N ARG A 145 2.47 -13.01 -13.60
CA ARG A 145 3.75 -12.55 -14.17
C ARG A 145 4.62 -13.72 -14.64
N LYS A 146 4.73 -14.77 -13.82
CA LYS A 146 5.49 -15.98 -14.20
C LYS A 146 4.90 -16.68 -15.42
N THR A 147 3.58 -16.72 -15.57
CA THR A 147 2.96 -17.33 -16.76
C THR A 147 3.22 -16.49 -18.01
N VAL A 148 3.13 -15.16 -17.92
CA VAL A 148 3.48 -14.24 -19.02
C VAL A 148 4.93 -14.44 -19.45
N GLU A 149 5.89 -14.49 -18.51
CA GLU A 149 7.30 -14.74 -18.83
C GLU A 149 7.51 -16.08 -19.56
N ARG A 150 6.79 -17.14 -19.16
CA ARG A 150 6.85 -18.44 -19.87
C ARG A 150 6.27 -18.36 -21.28
N HIS A 151 5.20 -17.60 -21.47
CA HIS A 151 4.60 -17.40 -22.79
C HIS A 151 5.53 -16.59 -23.70
N LEU A 152 6.21 -15.56 -23.18
CA LEU A 152 7.20 -14.79 -23.94
C LEU A 152 8.35 -15.67 -24.42
N ARG A 153 8.93 -16.52 -23.56
CA ARG A 153 9.98 -17.47 -23.96
C ARG A 153 9.51 -18.42 -25.06
N LYS A 154 8.27 -18.91 -24.98
CA LYS A 154 7.69 -19.77 -26.04
C LYS A 154 7.49 -19.02 -27.36
N ILE A 155 7.16 -17.73 -27.30
CA ILE A 155 7.05 -16.90 -28.50
C ILE A 155 8.44 -16.75 -29.14
N GLU A 156 9.47 -16.45 -28.35
CA GLU A 156 10.86 -16.39 -28.83
C GLU A 156 11.30 -17.71 -29.49
N GLU A 157 11.03 -18.86 -28.84
CA GLU A 157 11.31 -20.19 -29.42
C GLU A 157 10.58 -20.42 -30.76
N LEU A 158 9.32 -20.00 -30.87
CA LEU A 158 8.53 -20.12 -32.10
C LEU A 158 9.04 -19.17 -33.19
N GLU A 159 9.46 -17.97 -32.83
CA GLU A 159 10.07 -17.02 -33.76
C GLU A 159 11.38 -17.58 -34.34
N ASP A 160 12.24 -18.17 -33.50
CA ASP A 160 13.46 -18.85 -33.94
C ASP A 160 13.16 -20.01 -34.90
N LEU A 161 12.13 -20.81 -34.59
CA LEU A 161 11.67 -21.88 -35.48
C LEU A 161 11.18 -21.34 -36.83
N VAL A 162 10.40 -20.25 -36.84
CA VAL A 162 9.94 -19.61 -38.07
C VAL A 162 11.12 -19.10 -38.90
N HIS A 163 12.13 -18.49 -38.27
CA HIS A 163 13.34 -18.03 -38.95
C HIS A 163 14.12 -19.19 -39.56
N SER A 164 14.32 -20.28 -38.81
CA SER A 164 15.00 -21.49 -39.32
C SER A 164 14.24 -22.12 -40.49
N TYR A 165 12.91 -22.21 -40.41
CA TYR A 165 12.08 -22.69 -41.50
C TYR A 165 12.19 -21.81 -42.75
N GLY A 166 12.20 -20.48 -42.56
CA GLY A 166 12.43 -19.52 -43.64
C GLY A 166 13.79 -19.73 -44.33
N ARG A 167 14.85 -20.00 -43.55
CA ARG A 167 16.18 -20.30 -44.07
C ARG A 167 16.18 -21.57 -44.92
N ILE A 168 15.68 -22.67 -44.37
CA ILE A 168 15.59 -23.97 -45.07
C ILE A 168 14.78 -23.85 -46.36
N ARG A 169 13.67 -23.11 -46.32
CA ARG A 169 12.85 -22.87 -47.51
C ARG A 169 13.62 -22.13 -48.61
N ASN A 170 14.44 -21.16 -48.25
CA ASN A 170 15.27 -20.42 -49.20
C ASN A 170 16.39 -21.30 -49.78
N GLU A 171 17.03 -22.13 -48.96
CA GLU A 171 18.02 -23.12 -49.38
C GLU A 171 17.40 -24.11 -50.39
N LEU A 172 16.23 -24.69 -50.06
CA LEU A 172 15.51 -25.60 -50.96
C LEU A 172 15.09 -24.95 -52.29
N ASN A 173 14.64 -23.69 -52.25
CA ASN A 173 14.28 -22.96 -53.47
C ASN A 173 15.51 -22.70 -54.35
N TYR A 174 16.66 -22.42 -53.73
CA TYR A 174 17.92 -22.24 -54.44
C TYR A 174 18.36 -23.55 -55.10
N ASP A 175 18.36 -24.66 -54.37
CA ASP A 175 18.71 -25.98 -54.89
C ASP A 175 17.77 -26.43 -56.02
N LEU A 176 16.47 -26.19 -55.87
CA LEU A 176 15.49 -26.42 -56.93
C LEU A 176 15.81 -25.59 -58.19
N GLY A 177 16.25 -24.35 -58.01
CA GLY A 177 16.71 -23.47 -59.09
C GLY A 177 17.90 -24.05 -59.85
N LEU A 178 18.92 -24.51 -59.12
CA LEU A 178 20.10 -25.16 -59.68
C LEU A 178 19.72 -26.44 -60.45
N LEU A 179 18.93 -27.33 -59.85
CA LEU A 179 18.48 -28.57 -60.50
C LEU A 179 17.67 -28.29 -61.77
N ARG A 180 16.81 -27.27 -61.76
CA ARG A 180 16.07 -26.85 -62.97
C ARG A 180 17.00 -26.33 -64.06
N GLN A 181 18.07 -25.64 -63.71
CA GLN A 181 19.06 -25.16 -64.67
C GLN A 181 19.88 -26.32 -65.24
N GLU A 182 20.36 -27.24 -64.39
CA GLU A 182 21.06 -28.45 -64.81
C GLU A 182 20.20 -29.31 -65.74
N ASN A 183 18.91 -29.49 -65.41
CA ASN A 183 17.98 -30.25 -66.24
C ASN A 183 17.82 -29.59 -67.63
N ARG A 184 17.65 -28.26 -67.69
CA ARG A 184 17.62 -27.53 -68.99
C ARG A 184 18.91 -27.73 -69.79
N ASN A 185 20.07 -27.65 -69.13
CA ASN A 185 21.36 -27.86 -69.78
C ASN A 185 21.49 -29.30 -70.33
N GLN A 186 21.03 -30.30 -69.58
CA GLN A 186 21.01 -31.69 -70.02
C GLN A 186 20.07 -31.88 -71.22
N VAL A 187 18.86 -31.31 -71.19
CA VAL A 187 17.92 -31.35 -72.31
C VAL A 187 18.54 -30.72 -73.57
N HIS A 188 19.21 -29.56 -73.44
CA HIS A 188 19.91 -28.93 -74.56
C HIS A 188 21.06 -29.79 -75.10
N ARG A 189 21.83 -30.45 -74.21
CA ARG A 189 22.90 -31.38 -74.62
C ARG A 189 22.37 -32.60 -75.34
N ILE A 190 21.29 -33.22 -74.84
CA ILE A 190 20.64 -34.36 -75.49
C ILE A 190 20.17 -33.96 -76.89
N ALA A 191 19.47 -32.83 -77.02
CA ALA A 191 19.01 -32.35 -78.33
C ALA A 191 20.17 -32.04 -79.30
N ALA A 192 21.32 -31.57 -78.79
CA ALA A 192 22.51 -31.38 -79.62
C ALA A 192 23.09 -32.72 -80.10
N LEU A 193 23.23 -33.70 -79.21
CA LEU A 193 23.70 -35.05 -79.54
C LEU A 193 22.76 -35.76 -80.51
N GLU A 194 21.44 -35.64 -80.33
CA GLU A 194 20.45 -36.19 -81.26
C GLU A 194 20.60 -35.62 -82.68
N ARG A 195 20.90 -34.32 -82.81
CA ARG A 195 21.18 -33.70 -84.11
C ARG A 195 22.48 -34.21 -84.72
N GLU A 196 23.54 -34.35 -83.93
CA GLU A 196 24.81 -34.91 -84.39
C GLU A 196 24.64 -36.36 -84.87
N LEU A 197 23.89 -37.17 -84.13
CA LEU A 197 23.62 -38.57 -84.45
C LEU A 197 22.77 -38.70 -85.72
N ALA A 198 21.75 -37.84 -85.88
CA ALA A 198 20.97 -37.76 -87.12
C ALA A 198 21.84 -37.37 -88.33
N ASN A 199 22.76 -36.42 -88.17
CA ASN A 199 23.69 -36.02 -89.23
C ASN A 199 24.70 -37.13 -89.58
N GLN A 200 25.11 -37.96 -88.63
CA GLN A 200 25.99 -39.10 -88.92
C GLN A 200 25.25 -40.22 -89.68
N GLN A 201 23.97 -40.47 -89.37
CA GLN A 201 23.16 -41.45 -90.09
C GLN A 201 22.94 -41.05 -91.56
N THR A 202 22.68 -39.76 -91.84
CA THR A 202 22.52 -39.29 -93.22
C THR A 202 23.81 -39.37 -94.04
N HIS A 203 24.99 -39.31 -93.39
CA HIS A 203 26.27 -39.52 -94.05
C HIS A 203 26.64 -41.01 -94.25
N ALA A 204 26.09 -41.92 -93.45
CA ALA A 204 26.28 -43.37 -93.61
C ALA A 204 25.42 -43.97 -94.75
N ASP A 205 24.29 -43.37 -95.06
CA ASP A 205 23.35 -43.82 -96.11
C ASP A 205 23.65 -43.28 -97.52
N VAL A 206 24.82 -42.67 -97.75
CA VAL A 206 25.24 -42.26 -99.10
C VAL A 206 25.68 -43.52 -99.87
N PRO A 207 24.97 -43.95 -100.93
CA PRO A 207 25.35 -45.14 -101.67
C PRO A 207 26.70 -44.90 -102.33
N TYR A 208 27.61 -45.85 -102.14
CA TYR A 208 28.88 -45.96 -102.86
C TYR A 208 28.55 -46.04 -104.35
N GLN A 209 28.51 -44.90 -105.05
CA GLN A 209 28.47 -44.89 -106.51
C GLN A 209 29.82 -45.39 -106.98
N ALA A 210 29.88 -46.71 -107.20
CA ALA A 210 30.94 -47.36 -107.94
C ALA A 210 30.97 -46.74 -109.34
N GLY A 211 31.93 -45.84 -109.56
CA GLY A 211 32.38 -45.50 -110.90
C GLY A 211 33.24 -46.65 -111.39
N HIS A 212 32.68 -47.48 -112.28
CA HIS A 212 33.36 -48.15 -113.40
C HIS A 212 32.34 -48.79 -114.33
#